data_AF-A0A661STS6-F1
#
_entry.id   AF-A0A661STS6-F1
#
_cell.length_a   1.000
_cell.length_b   1.000
_cell.length_c   1.000
_cell.angle_alpha   90.00
_cell.angle_beta   90.00
_cell.angle_gamma   90.00
#
_symmetry.space_group_name_H-M   'P 1'
#
loop_
_entity.id
_entity.type
_entity.pdbx_description
1 polymer ?
#
loop_
_entity_poly.entity_id
_entity_poly.type
_entity_poly.pdbx_seq_one_letter_code
_entity_poly.pdbx_strand_id
1 'polypeptide(L)'
;QIINSLTKEVLPAKFIPIFAYKEWIRFNGRTESDPEWVDGYEPAQIIWRTKDPNDQRVKEEGVWINNNPPLAKEFICFFSIFEGQELPIVISFGKSSYKVGRQLLSLARFSLGDLFSNKYELGSKQIKDSKGTYYIFTVKKAGKSSKEEYKLAEMYWNEFAKRKEQIITDDSDDDLDKYIDDNIIIE
;
A
#
# COMPACT_ATOMS: atom_id res chain seq x y z
N GLN A 1 -12.76 -9.09 -8.48
CA GLN A 1 -13.22 -8.27 -7.33
C GLN A 1 -12.02 -8.06 -6.42
N ILE A 2 -12.00 -6.97 -5.66
CA ILE A 2 -10.89 -6.64 -4.77
C ILE A 2 -11.36 -6.92 -3.35
N ILE A 3 -10.53 -7.59 -2.58
CA ILE A 3 -10.88 -8.11 -1.25
C ILE A 3 -9.93 -7.46 -0.24
N ASN A 4 -10.45 -7.05 0.90
CA ASN A 4 -9.67 -6.56 2.02
C ASN A 4 -8.85 -7.72 2.63
N SER A 5 -7.53 -7.56 2.78
CA SER A 5 -6.67 -8.61 3.32
C SER A 5 -7.01 -8.95 4.78
N LEU A 6 -7.43 -7.97 5.57
CA LEU A 6 -7.75 -8.12 6.99
C LEU A 6 -9.19 -8.64 7.19
N THR A 7 -10.19 -7.89 6.69
CA THR A 7 -11.61 -8.21 6.96
C THR A 7 -12.17 -9.29 6.04
N LYS A 8 -11.45 -9.65 4.96
CA LYS A 8 -11.89 -10.56 3.88
C LYS A 8 -13.14 -10.09 3.14
N GLU A 9 -13.59 -8.86 3.37
CA GLU A 9 -14.75 -8.28 2.71
C GLU A 9 -14.43 -7.83 1.28
N VAL A 10 -15.44 -7.90 0.40
CA VAL A 10 -15.32 -7.35 -0.96
C VAL A 10 -15.38 -5.83 -0.86
N LEU A 11 -14.32 -5.18 -1.34
CA LEU A 11 -14.25 -3.73 -1.32
C LEU A 11 -15.15 -3.11 -2.37
N PRO A 12 -15.86 -2.02 -2.01
CA PRO A 12 -16.51 -1.14 -2.98
C PRO A 12 -15.51 -0.68 -4.05
N ALA A 13 -15.99 -0.41 -5.26
CA ALA A 13 -15.11 0.05 -6.32
C ALA A 13 -14.63 1.50 -6.10
N LYS A 14 -15.47 2.34 -5.49
CA LYS A 14 -15.20 3.78 -5.34
C LYS A 14 -14.44 4.08 -4.06
N PHE A 15 -13.42 4.92 -4.19
CA PHE A 15 -12.59 5.35 -3.08
C PHE A 15 -12.07 6.79 -3.26
N ILE A 16 -11.63 7.38 -2.15
CA ILE A 16 -11.02 8.70 -2.07
C ILE A 16 -9.61 8.53 -1.47
N PRO A 17 -8.54 8.80 -2.24
CA PRO A 17 -7.19 8.81 -1.68
C PRO A 17 -7.00 10.05 -0.80
N ILE A 18 -6.59 9.87 0.45
CA ILE A 18 -6.35 10.96 1.40
C ILE A 18 -4.92 11.46 1.25
N PHE A 19 -3.95 10.54 1.37
CA PHE A 19 -2.54 10.81 1.09
C PHE A 19 -1.87 9.55 0.56
N ALA A 20 -0.71 9.74 -0.05
CA ALA A 20 0.12 8.65 -0.55
C ALA A 20 1.49 8.66 0.11
N TYR A 21 2.05 7.49 0.32
CA TYR A 21 3.41 7.29 0.76
C TYR A 21 4.06 6.13 0.01
N LYS A 22 5.38 6.03 0.12
CA LYS A 22 6.12 4.89 -0.38
C LYS A 22 6.51 4.01 0.79
N GLU A 23 6.57 2.72 0.52
CA GLU A 23 7.06 1.73 1.46
C GLU A 23 7.97 0.76 0.72
N TRP A 24 9.02 0.31 1.39
CA TRP A 24 9.92 -0.73 0.93
C TRP A 24 9.80 -1.92 1.86
N ILE A 25 9.58 -3.10 1.26
CA ILE A 25 9.44 -4.34 1.99
C ILE A 25 10.39 -5.38 1.40
N ARG A 26 11.23 -5.95 2.26
CA ARG A 26 12.08 -7.09 1.95
C ARG A 26 11.38 -8.35 2.44
N PHE A 27 11.00 -9.19 1.48
CA PHE A 27 10.43 -10.52 1.75
C PHE A 27 11.51 -11.57 1.57
N ASN A 28 11.53 -12.59 2.41
CA ASN A 28 12.34 -13.78 2.20
C ASN A 28 11.92 -14.51 0.91
N GLY A 29 12.82 -15.35 0.39
CA GLY A 29 12.50 -16.29 -0.68
C GLY A 29 11.33 -17.20 -0.31
N ARG A 30 10.66 -17.76 -1.31
CA ARG A 30 9.63 -18.79 -1.11
C ARG A 30 10.24 -20.18 -0.99
N THR A 31 11.44 -20.35 -1.49
CA THR A 31 12.21 -21.60 -1.44
C THR A 31 13.67 -21.27 -1.17
N GLU A 32 14.40 -22.21 -0.56
CA GLU A 32 15.85 -22.10 -0.31
C GLU A 32 16.68 -21.86 -1.58
N SER A 33 16.15 -22.23 -2.74
CA SER A 33 16.79 -21.97 -4.04
C SER A 33 16.60 -20.55 -4.57
N ASP A 34 15.73 -19.75 -3.97
CA ASP A 34 15.49 -18.38 -4.43
C ASP A 34 16.71 -17.49 -4.09
N PRO A 35 17.19 -16.65 -5.02
CA PRO A 35 18.34 -15.77 -4.77
C PRO A 35 18.17 -14.82 -3.58
N GLU A 36 16.92 -14.51 -3.23
CA GLU A 36 16.55 -13.68 -2.10
C GLU A 36 16.41 -14.43 -0.76
N TRP A 37 16.68 -15.74 -0.72
CA TRP A 37 16.58 -16.56 0.50
C TRP A 37 17.59 -16.14 1.57
N VAL A 38 17.13 -16.08 2.81
CA VAL A 38 17.93 -15.79 4.00
C VAL A 38 17.57 -16.82 5.07
N ASP A 39 18.57 -17.55 5.54
CA ASP A 39 18.38 -18.55 6.61
C ASP A 39 17.87 -17.89 7.90
N GLY A 40 16.99 -18.60 8.61
CA GLY A 40 16.36 -18.11 9.84
C GLY A 40 15.09 -17.29 9.63
N TYR A 41 14.63 -17.13 8.39
CA TYR A 41 13.32 -16.58 8.07
C TYR A 41 12.43 -17.63 7.38
N GLU A 42 11.14 -17.60 7.66
CA GLU A 42 10.16 -18.45 7.01
C GLU A 42 9.95 -18.06 5.53
N PRO A 43 9.45 -18.99 4.68
CA PRO A 43 9.13 -18.68 3.30
C PRO A 43 8.20 -17.48 3.15
N ALA A 44 8.58 -16.53 2.30
CA ALA A 44 7.86 -15.27 2.05
C ALA A 44 7.66 -14.34 3.27
N GLN A 45 8.31 -14.62 4.41
CA GLN A 45 8.26 -13.76 5.60
C GLN A 45 8.84 -12.37 5.30
N ILE A 46 8.31 -11.33 5.96
CA ILE A 46 8.91 -10.00 5.93
C ILE A 46 10.20 -10.04 6.78
N ILE A 47 11.33 -9.78 6.14
CA ILE A 47 12.63 -9.62 6.82
C ILE A 47 12.69 -8.23 7.44
N TRP A 48 12.31 -7.21 6.65
CA TRP A 48 12.18 -5.84 7.13
C TRP A 48 11.22 -5.03 6.26
N ARG A 49 10.68 -3.97 6.87
CA ARG A 49 9.88 -2.95 6.20
C ARG A 49 10.31 -1.56 6.66
N THR A 50 10.25 -0.57 5.76
CA THR A 50 10.51 0.83 6.09
C THR A 50 9.80 1.75 5.09
N LYS A 51 9.49 2.96 5.52
CA LYS A 51 8.99 4.05 4.66
C LYS A 51 10.00 5.19 4.55
N ASP A 52 11.13 5.11 5.24
CA ASP A 52 12.21 6.08 5.11
C ASP A 52 13.03 5.80 3.84
N PRO A 53 12.99 6.67 2.82
CA PRO A 53 13.79 6.52 1.61
C PRO A 53 15.30 6.64 1.87
N ASN A 54 15.70 7.17 3.03
CA ASN A 54 17.11 7.36 3.38
C ASN A 54 17.70 6.19 4.17
N ASP A 55 16.88 5.23 4.58
CA ASP A 55 17.30 3.99 5.23
C ASP A 55 18.40 3.34 4.39
N GLN A 56 19.50 2.97 5.05
CA GLN A 56 20.65 2.40 4.38
C GLN A 56 20.29 1.11 3.65
N ARG A 57 19.37 0.31 4.20
CA ARG A 57 18.86 -0.92 3.59
C ARG A 57 18.12 -0.65 2.28
N VAL A 58 17.42 0.48 2.15
CA VAL A 58 16.76 0.89 0.90
C VAL A 58 17.79 1.23 -0.19
N LYS A 59 18.90 1.87 0.18
CA LYS A 59 19.96 2.20 -0.76
C LYS A 59 20.73 0.98 -1.25
N GLU A 60 20.82 -0.05 -0.40
CA GLU A 60 21.55 -1.29 -0.67
C GLU A 60 20.68 -2.34 -1.38
N GLU A 61 19.41 -2.47 -1.00
CA GLU A 61 18.54 -3.55 -1.46
C GLU A 61 17.34 -3.07 -2.30
N GLY A 62 17.01 -1.77 -2.27
CA GLY A 62 15.85 -1.19 -2.94
C GLY A 62 16.13 -0.68 -4.36
N VAL A 63 17.36 -0.85 -4.86
CA VAL A 63 17.80 -0.35 -6.18
C VAL A 63 18.36 -1.46 -7.05
N TRP A 64 18.41 -1.23 -8.36
CA TRP A 64 19.05 -2.15 -9.29
C TRP A 64 20.57 -2.06 -9.13
N ILE A 65 21.23 -3.20 -8.93
CA ILE A 65 22.68 -3.28 -8.79
C ILE A 65 23.21 -4.26 -9.82
N ASN A 66 24.08 -3.80 -10.72
CA ASN A 66 24.75 -4.64 -11.73
C ASN A 66 23.78 -5.54 -12.54
N ASN A 67 22.66 -4.98 -12.99
CA ASN A 67 21.55 -5.67 -13.69
C ASN A 67 20.76 -6.69 -12.86
N ASN A 68 21.04 -6.84 -11.56
CA ASN A 68 20.19 -7.61 -10.66
C ASN A 68 19.00 -6.76 -10.17
N PRO A 69 17.80 -7.35 -10.10
CA PRO A 69 16.64 -6.66 -9.57
C PRO A 69 16.81 -6.36 -8.07
N PRO A 70 16.13 -5.30 -7.56
CA PRO A 70 16.09 -5.01 -6.13
C PRO A 70 15.59 -6.21 -5.32
N LEU A 71 16.23 -6.47 -4.18
CA LEU A 71 15.79 -7.47 -3.20
C LEU A 71 14.58 -6.95 -2.42
N ALA A 72 14.57 -5.67 -2.08
CA ALA A 72 13.45 -4.99 -1.45
C ALA A 72 12.51 -4.40 -2.51
N LYS A 73 11.20 -4.61 -2.32
CA LYS A 73 10.17 -4.17 -3.28
C LYS A 73 9.60 -2.84 -2.82
N GLU A 74 9.58 -1.86 -3.73
CA GLU A 74 8.89 -0.59 -3.51
C GLU A 74 7.39 -0.72 -3.80
N PHE A 75 6.58 -0.17 -2.90
CA PHE A 75 5.14 -0.05 -3.00
C PHE A 75 4.75 1.43 -2.95
N ILE A 76 3.73 1.79 -3.73
CA ILE A 76 3.03 3.08 -3.57
C ILE A 76 1.74 2.79 -2.82
N CYS A 77 1.63 3.32 -1.61
CA CYS A 77 0.51 3.06 -0.72
C CYS A 77 -0.40 4.29 -0.67
N PHE A 78 -1.71 4.07 -0.73
CA PHE A 78 -2.73 5.12 -0.62
C PHE A 78 -3.61 4.85 0.58
N PHE A 79 -3.52 5.71 1.58
CA PHE A 79 -4.47 5.72 2.69
C PHE A 79 -5.78 6.33 2.19
N SER A 80 -6.85 5.55 2.19
CA SER A 80 -8.05 5.85 1.39
C SER A 80 -9.34 5.55 2.14
N ILE A 81 -10.40 6.29 1.82
CA ILE A 81 -11.76 5.97 2.28
C ILE A 81 -12.50 5.27 1.16
N PHE A 82 -13.17 4.17 1.47
CA PHE A 82 -14.04 3.45 0.54
C PHE A 82 -15.51 3.73 0.84
N GLU A 83 -16.34 3.78 -0.20
CA GLU A 83 -17.77 4.08 -0.05
C GLU A 83 -18.48 3.05 0.85
N GLY A 84 -19.04 3.50 1.98
CA GLY A 84 -19.73 2.61 2.93
C GLY A 84 -18.80 1.80 3.85
N GLN A 85 -17.50 2.10 3.88
CA GLN A 85 -16.56 1.54 4.84
C GLN A 85 -16.35 2.52 6.00
N GLU A 86 -16.41 2.03 7.23
CA GLU A 86 -16.27 2.86 8.44
C GLU A 86 -14.82 3.27 8.70
N LEU A 87 -13.87 2.42 8.32
CA LEU A 87 -12.45 2.64 8.53
C LEU A 87 -11.72 2.92 7.22
N PRO A 88 -10.70 3.79 7.25
CA PRO A 88 -9.83 3.99 6.10
C PRO A 88 -8.99 2.74 5.84
N ILE A 89 -8.69 2.50 4.58
CA ILE A 89 -8.01 1.32 4.06
C ILE A 89 -6.77 1.76 3.30
N VAL A 90 -5.65 1.06 3.53
CA VAL A 90 -4.43 1.25 2.74
C VAL A 90 -4.48 0.37 1.49
N ILE A 91 -4.33 0.98 0.32
CA ILE A 91 -4.20 0.27 -0.95
C ILE A 91 -2.74 0.32 -1.38
N SER A 92 -2.08 -0.84 -1.43
CA SER A 92 -0.67 -0.96 -1.79
C SER A 92 -0.49 -1.39 -3.25
N PHE A 93 0.22 -0.57 -4.03
CA PHE A 93 0.52 -0.84 -5.44
C PHE A 93 1.99 -1.24 -5.60
N GLY A 94 2.24 -2.55 -5.66
CA GLY A 94 3.56 -3.13 -5.93
C GLY A 94 3.61 -3.90 -7.25
N LYS A 95 4.82 -4.36 -7.62
CA LYS A 95 5.06 -5.28 -8.76
C LYS A 95 4.30 -4.87 -10.04
N SER A 96 3.40 -5.74 -10.53
CA SER A 96 2.63 -5.57 -11.77
C SER A 96 1.61 -4.43 -11.70
N SER A 97 1.23 -3.97 -10.50
CA SER A 97 0.32 -2.84 -10.28
C SER A 97 1.04 -1.52 -9.99
N TYR A 98 2.37 -1.51 -9.85
CA TYR A 98 3.13 -0.29 -9.49
C TYR A 98 2.93 0.86 -10.50
N LYS A 99 2.88 0.54 -11.81
CA LYS A 99 2.59 1.54 -12.86
C LYS A 99 1.22 2.20 -12.67
N VAL A 100 0.23 1.44 -12.20
CA VAL A 100 -1.13 1.90 -11.96
C VAL A 100 -1.17 2.80 -10.72
N GLY A 101 -0.41 2.46 -9.67
CA GLY A 101 -0.23 3.34 -8.51
C GLY A 101 0.39 4.69 -8.88
N ARG A 102 1.42 4.71 -9.75
CA ARG A 102 1.97 5.97 -10.29
C ARG A 102 0.94 6.76 -11.09
N GLN A 103 0.14 6.08 -11.92
CA GLN A 103 -0.94 6.72 -12.67
C GLN A 103 -1.96 7.39 -11.74
N LEU A 104 -2.39 6.70 -10.68
CA LEU A 104 -3.28 7.26 -9.66
C LEU A 104 -2.66 8.49 -9.00
N LEU A 105 -1.39 8.40 -8.58
CA LEU A 105 -0.68 9.50 -7.94
C LEU A 105 -0.61 10.73 -8.85
N SER A 106 -0.30 10.52 -10.13
CA SER A 106 -0.31 11.60 -11.13
C SER A 106 -1.71 12.19 -11.29
N LEU A 107 -2.74 11.35 -11.48
CA LEU A 107 -4.12 11.82 -11.63
C LEU A 107 -4.60 12.64 -10.42
N ALA A 108 -4.22 12.24 -9.21
CA ALA A 108 -4.62 12.91 -7.96
C ALA A 108 -3.84 14.21 -7.72
N ARG A 109 -2.55 14.28 -8.08
CA ARG A 109 -1.75 15.50 -7.94
C ARG A 109 -2.04 16.56 -9.01
N PHE A 110 -2.36 16.13 -10.24
CA PHE A 110 -2.67 17.06 -11.34
C PHE A 110 -4.14 17.48 -11.36
N SER A 111 -5.00 16.85 -10.57
CA SER A 111 -6.31 17.41 -10.29
C SER A 111 -6.18 18.53 -9.27
N LEU A 112 -6.26 19.78 -9.73
CA LEU A 112 -6.25 20.99 -8.89
C LEU A 112 -6.97 20.77 -7.54
N GLY A 113 -6.26 20.95 -6.43
CA GLY A 113 -6.73 20.72 -5.06
C GLY A 113 -5.95 19.62 -4.33
N ASP A 114 -6.47 19.21 -3.17
CA ASP A 114 -5.92 18.10 -2.38
C ASP A 114 -6.21 16.74 -3.04
N LEU A 115 -5.44 15.70 -2.66
CA LEU A 115 -5.61 14.33 -3.18
C LEU A 115 -7.06 13.83 -3.01
N PHE A 116 -7.71 14.21 -1.91
CA PHE A 116 -9.07 13.81 -1.57
C PHE A 116 -10.18 14.69 -2.19
N SER A 117 -9.82 15.63 -3.08
CA SER A 117 -10.80 16.44 -3.82
C SER A 117 -11.58 15.63 -4.85
N ASN A 118 -11.06 14.46 -5.25
CA ASN A 118 -11.65 13.62 -6.29
C ASN A 118 -11.80 12.16 -5.85
N LYS A 119 -12.79 11.52 -6.43
CA LYS A 119 -13.06 10.08 -6.30
C LYS A 119 -12.45 9.31 -7.46
N TYR A 120 -12.11 8.06 -7.18
CA TYR A 120 -11.59 7.12 -8.16
C TYR A 120 -12.30 5.78 -8.03
N GLU A 121 -12.37 5.05 -9.13
CA GLU A 121 -12.84 3.67 -9.17
C GLU A 121 -11.64 2.75 -9.31
N LEU A 122 -11.49 1.84 -8.35
CA LEU A 122 -10.54 0.75 -8.34
C LEU A 122 -11.17 -0.50 -8.96
N GLY A 123 -10.44 -1.14 -9.85
CA GLY A 123 -10.83 -2.40 -10.47
C GLY A 123 -9.63 -3.32 -10.65
N SER A 124 -9.88 -4.49 -11.22
CA SER A 124 -8.85 -5.47 -11.54
C SER A 124 -9.07 -6.01 -12.94
N LYS A 125 -8.01 -6.17 -13.73
CA LYS A 125 -8.05 -6.88 -15.01
C LYS A 125 -7.07 -8.04 -15.01
N GLN A 126 -7.47 -9.15 -15.62
CA GLN A 126 -6.59 -10.29 -15.84
C GLN A 126 -5.72 -10.02 -17.07
N ILE A 127 -4.41 -10.22 -16.93
CA ILE A 127 -3.44 -10.18 -18.02
C ILE A 127 -2.91 -11.60 -18.20
N LYS A 128 -2.81 -12.01 -19.47
CA LYS A 128 -2.18 -13.26 -19.88
C LYS A 128 -1.06 -12.93 -20.85
N ASP A 129 0.17 -13.27 -20.50
CA ASP A 129 1.35 -13.08 -21.33
C ASP A 129 2.27 -14.32 -21.27
N SER A 130 3.48 -14.23 -21.82
CA SER A 130 4.46 -15.32 -21.81
C SER A 130 4.96 -15.71 -20.42
N LYS A 131 4.70 -14.89 -19.39
CA LYS A 131 5.09 -15.13 -17.99
C LYS A 131 3.95 -15.71 -17.15
N GLY A 132 2.74 -15.84 -17.71
CA GLY A 132 1.61 -16.50 -17.08
C GLY A 132 0.35 -15.64 -17.06
N THR A 133 -0.54 -15.97 -16.13
CA THR A 133 -1.81 -15.25 -15.94
C THR A 133 -1.82 -14.59 -14.57
N TYR A 134 -2.00 -13.27 -14.53
CA TYR A 134 -2.00 -12.50 -13.28
C TYR A 134 -3.01 -11.35 -13.35
N TYR A 135 -3.40 -10.85 -12.18
CA TYR A 135 -4.29 -9.69 -12.08
C TYR A 135 -3.49 -8.41 -11.85
N ILE A 136 -3.91 -7.33 -12.49
CA ILE A 136 -3.40 -5.98 -12.21
C ILE A 136 -4.55 -5.06 -11.86
N PHE A 137 -4.26 -4.07 -11.03
CA PHE A 137 -5.24 -3.04 -10.72
C PHE A 137 -5.54 -2.17 -11.94
N THR A 138 -6.69 -1.53 -11.92
CA THR A 138 -7.09 -0.48 -12.85
C THR A 138 -7.66 0.66 -12.04
N VAL A 139 -7.36 1.89 -12.43
CA VAL A 139 -7.88 3.10 -11.79
C VAL A 139 -8.47 4.03 -12.84
N LYS A 140 -9.62 4.62 -12.53
CA LYS A 140 -10.23 5.69 -13.34
C LYS A 140 -10.83 6.74 -12.43
N LYS A 141 -10.86 8.00 -12.88
CA LYS A 141 -11.50 9.09 -12.13
C LYS A 141 -13.02 8.86 -12.11
N ALA A 142 -13.63 9.05 -10.93
CA ALA A 142 -15.04 8.79 -10.66
C ALA A 142 -15.80 10.04 -10.19
N GLY A 143 -15.25 11.22 -10.46
CA GLY A 143 -15.87 12.52 -10.16
C GLY A 143 -15.21 13.26 -9.00
N LYS A 144 -15.89 14.30 -8.51
CA LYS A 144 -15.47 15.08 -7.34
C LYS A 144 -16.00 14.44 -6.07
N SER A 145 -15.28 14.61 -4.97
CA SER A 145 -15.79 14.31 -3.63
C SER A 145 -16.92 15.28 -3.30
N SER A 146 -17.96 14.79 -2.63
CA SER A 146 -18.98 15.61 -1.98
C SER A 146 -18.38 16.40 -0.81
N LYS A 147 -19.14 17.34 -0.25
CA LYS A 147 -18.66 18.15 0.88
C LYS A 147 -18.42 17.30 2.12
N GLU A 148 -19.29 16.32 2.34
CA GLU A 148 -19.27 15.40 3.47
C GLU A 148 -18.06 14.47 3.38
N GLU A 149 -17.86 13.87 2.19
CA GLU A 149 -16.69 13.06 1.88
C GLU A 149 -15.37 13.84 2.03
N TYR A 150 -15.34 15.07 1.53
CA TYR A 150 -14.16 15.94 1.64
C TYR A 150 -13.82 16.23 3.10
N LYS A 151 -14.82 16.61 3.91
CA LYS A 151 -14.63 16.90 5.33
C LYS A 151 -14.13 15.69 6.11
N LEU A 152 -14.67 14.51 5.81
CA LEU A 152 -14.21 13.26 6.42
C LEU A 152 -12.76 12.96 6.03
N ALA A 153 -12.41 13.11 4.75
CA ALA A 153 -11.05 12.91 4.27
C ALA A 153 -10.06 13.91 4.88
N GLU A 154 -10.47 15.18 5.02
CA GLU A 154 -9.68 16.22 5.67
C GLU A 154 -9.43 15.92 7.16
N MET A 155 -10.43 15.40 7.87
CA MET A 155 -10.28 14.93 9.26
C MET A 155 -9.18 13.85 9.35
N TYR A 156 -9.29 12.80 8.54
CA TYR A 156 -8.27 11.74 8.51
C TYR A 156 -6.90 12.24 8.04
N TRP A 157 -6.86 13.18 7.10
CA TRP A 157 -5.60 13.79 6.66
C TRP A 157 -4.90 14.50 7.82
N ASN A 158 -5.64 15.34 8.57
CA ASN A 158 -5.10 16.08 9.70
C ASN A 158 -4.53 15.16 10.79
N GLU A 159 -5.20 14.02 11.03
CA GLU A 159 -4.83 13.07 12.06
C GLU A 159 -3.66 12.17 11.65
N PHE A 160 -3.68 11.62 10.44
CA PHE A 160 -2.78 10.55 10.03
C PHE A 160 -1.65 10.99 9.10
N ALA A 161 -1.80 12.06 8.31
CA ALA A 161 -0.80 12.41 7.28
C ALA A 161 0.58 12.76 7.88
N LYS A 162 0.59 13.35 9.08
CA LYS A 162 1.82 13.67 9.83
C LYS A 162 2.45 12.45 10.50
N ARG A 163 1.69 11.38 10.70
CA ARG A 163 2.08 10.14 11.36
C ARG A 163 2.06 8.95 10.40
N LYS A 164 2.19 9.19 9.10
CA LYS A 164 2.18 8.15 8.06
C LYS A 164 3.14 6.99 8.35
N GLU A 165 4.25 7.26 9.05
CA GLU A 165 5.23 6.28 9.50
C GLU A 165 4.61 5.21 10.43
N GLN A 166 3.66 5.60 11.28
CA GLN A 166 2.98 4.75 12.27
C GLN A 166 1.86 3.88 11.67
N ILE A 167 1.52 4.06 10.40
CA ILE A 167 0.43 3.29 9.76
C ILE A 167 0.93 1.89 9.44
N ILE A 168 0.53 0.90 10.21
CA ILE A 168 0.91 -0.50 9.98
C ILE A 168 -0.11 -1.10 9.01
N THR A 169 0.38 -1.74 7.94
CA THR A 169 -0.45 -2.57 7.06
C THR A 169 -0.17 -4.03 7.38
N ASP A 170 -1.22 -4.82 7.53
CA ASP A 170 -1.09 -6.23 7.85
C ASP A 170 -0.62 -7.02 6.62
N ASP A 171 0.61 -7.52 6.69
CA ASP A 171 1.17 -8.51 5.77
C ASP A 171 1.96 -9.59 6.56
N SER A 172 1.76 -9.69 7.89
CA SER A 172 2.37 -10.72 8.75
C SER A 172 1.58 -10.91 10.05
N ASP A 173 1.22 -12.16 10.35
CA ASP A 173 0.55 -12.57 11.59
C ASP A 173 1.34 -12.23 12.89
N ASP A 174 2.58 -11.72 12.78
CA ASP A 174 3.50 -11.48 13.90
C ASP A 174 3.46 -10.06 14.51
N ASP A 175 2.73 -9.09 13.92
CA ASP A 175 2.83 -7.67 14.34
C ASP A 175 1.70 -7.17 15.27
N LEU A 176 0.67 -7.99 15.54
CA LEU A 176 -0.41 -7.61 16.47
C LEU A 176 -0.01 -7.72 17.95
N ASP A 177 0.91 -8.62 18.29
CA ASP A 177 1.28 -8.90 19.69
C ASP A 177 2.22 -7.86 20.30
N LYS A 178 2.91 -7.03 19.49
CA LYS A 178 3.88 -6.04 20.01
C LYS A 178 3.30 -4.67 20.33
N TYR A 179 2.06 -4.38 19.91
CA TYR A 179 1.45 -3.05 20.07
C TYR A 179 0.38 -2.98 21.15
N ILE A 180 -0.03 -4.11 21.73
CA ILE A 180 -1.03 -4.14 22.81
C ILE A 180 -0.40 -3.81 24.17
N ASP A 181 0.91 -4.00 24.36
CA ASP A 181 1.55 -3.89 25.69
C ASP A 181 1.98 -2.47 26.12
N ASP A 182 2.08 -1.48 25.22
CA ASP A 182 2.70 -0.19 25.55
C ASP A 182 1.74 1.01 25.66
N ASN A 183 0.41 0.87 25.46
CA ASN A 183 -0.52 2.01 25.51
C ASN A 183 -1.86 1.77 26.22
N ILE A 184 -1.98 0.77 27.09
CA ILE A 184 -3.12 0.65 28.01
C ILE A 184 -2.63 0.92 29.44
N ILE A 185 -2.40 2.19 29.76
CA ILE A 185 -2.60 2.68 31.13
C ILE A 185 -3.99 3.32 31.12
N ILE A 186 -4.98 2.56 31.56
CA ILE A 186 -6.27 3.09 31.96
C ILE A 186 -6.12 3.41 33.45
N GLU A 187 -6.00 4.70 33.77
CA GLU A 187 -6.44 5.25 35.06
C GLU A 187 -7.63 6.17 34.81
#